data_AF-A0AA41DL42-F1
#
_entry.id   AF-A0AA41DL42-F1
#
_cell.length_a   1.000
_cell.length_b   1.000
_cell.length_c   1.000
_cell.angle_alpha   90.00
_cell.angle_beta   90.00
_cell.angle_gamma   90.00
#
_symmetry.space_group_name_H-M   'P 1'
#
loop_
_entity.id
_entity.type
_entity.pdbx_description
1 polymer ?
#
loop_
_entity_poly.entity_id
_entity_poly.type
_entity_poly.pdbx_seq_one_letter_code
_entity_poly.pdbx_strand_id
1 'polypeptide(L)'
;MRDERTIKLLAASRKINTMRKLIMIFALIGALVASWNYLTLQKKLSGVLASDPRNEGISVFVHFEWFVNPSIIVFDIRDVQSDKSPLDVSIVLLQLSESLKDNEYHRVVLSFKGRQKFMLEGSYFKETGMEYGIQNPVYTLRSLSQNVYKLDGSQAFSTWTGGFIGVLGKQMEDLTEFHKQWYINELATGS
;
A
#
# COMPACT_ATOMS: atom_id res chain seq x y z
N MET A 1 49.52 -39.79 -6.95
CA MET A 1 48.71 -39.55 -5.73
C MET A 1 48.65 -38.04 -5.54
N ARG A 2 47.48 -37.38 -5.62
CA ARG A 2 47.42 -35.93 -5.36
C ARG A 2 47.69 -35.70 -3.89
N ASP A 3 48.52 -34.71 -3.55
CA ASP A 3 48.82 -34.43 -2.15
C ASP A 3 47.59 -33.87 -1.42
N GLU A 4 47.59 -34.00 -0.10
CA GLU A 4 46.47 -33.59 0.75
C GLU A 4 46.18 -32.08 0.64
N ARG A 5 47.21 -31.26 0.37
CA ARG A 5 47.07 -29.82 0.12
C ARG A 5 46.25 -29.55 -1.13
N THR A 6 46.52 -30.25 -2.23
CA THR A 6 45.80 -30.11 -3.50
C THR A 6 44.32 -30.49 -3.35
N ILE A 7 44.02 -31.54 -2.58
CA ILE A 7 42.64 -31.95 -2.29
C ILE A 7 41.91 -30.87 -1.47
N LYS A 8 42.54 -30.32 -0.43
CA LYS A 8 41.96 -29.25 0.40
C LYS A 8 41.72 -27.97 -0.41
N LEU A 9 42.65 -27.58 -1.28
CA LEU A 9 42.53 -26.41 -2.16
C LEU A 9 41.38 -26.55 -3.17
N LEU A 10 41.24 -27.73 -3.79
CA LEU A 10 40.12 -28.02 -4.70
C LEU A 10 38.76 -27.99 -3.98
N ALA A 11 38.68 -28.54 -2.76
CA ALA A 11 37.47 -28.50 -1.95
C ALA A 11 37.09 -27.06 -1.54
N ALA A 12 38.06 -26.25 -1.14
CA ALA A 12 37.86 -24.83 -0.81
C ALA A 12 37.40 -24.03 -2.04
N SER A 13 38.04 -24.21 -3.20
CA SER A 13 37.64 -23.57 -4.46
C SER A 13 36.21 -23.95 -4.88
N ARG A 14 35.85 -25.24 -4.78
CA ARG A 14 34.48 -25.72 -5.03
C ARG A 14 33.46 -25.08 -4.08
N LYS A 15 33.80 -24.95 -2.79
CA LYS A 15 32.95 -24.31 -1.78
C LYS A 15 32.74 -22.83 -2.07
N ILE A 16 33.80 -22.10 -2.43
CA ILE A 16 33.74 -20.67 -2.81
C ILE A 16 32.86 -20.49 -4.05
N ASN A 17 33.04 -21.31 -5.09
CA ASN A 17 32.22 -21.23 -6.30
C ASN A 17 30.76 -21.55 -6.04
N THR A 18 30.46 -22.49 -5.13
CA THR A 18 29.10 -22.81 -4.71
C THR A 18 28.47 -21.62 -3.97
N MET A 19 29.20 -21.01 -3.03
CA MET A 19 28.73 -19.83 -2.30
C MET A 19 28.47 -18.64 -3.23
N ARG A 20 29.36 -18.37 -4.20
CA ARG A 20 29.16 -17.34 -5.22
C ARG A 20 27.90 -17.57 -6.05
N LYS A 21 27.66 -18.81 -6.48
CA LYS A 21 26.43 -19.18 -7.20
C LYS A 21 25.18 -18.92 -6.37
N LEU A 22 25.19 -19.30 -5.09
CA LEU A 22 24.07 -19.04 -4.19
C LEU A 22 23.79 -17.54 -4.04
N ILE A 23 24.83 -16.72 -3.83
CA ILE A 23 24.70 -15.27 -3.74
C ILE A 23 24.08 -14.70 -5.03
N MET A 24 24.56 -15.13 -6.20
CA MET A 24 24.01 -14.68 -7.48
C MET A 24 22.54 -15.07 -7.65
N ILE A 25 22.16 -16.28 -7.21
CA ILE A 25 20.76 -16.74 -7.26
C ILE A 25 19.88 -15.89 -6.34
N PHE A 26 20.31 -15.63 -5.10
CA PHE A 26 19.55 -14.78 -4.17
C PHE A 26 19.41 -13.34 -4.69
N ALA A 27 20.48 -12.77 -5.26
CA ALA A 27 20.44 -11.45 -5.88
C ALA A 27 19.46 -11.40 -7.06
N LEU A 28 19.46 -12.44 -7.92
CA LEU A 28 18.54 -12.55 -9.04
C LEU A 28 17.08 -12.66 -8.58
N ILE A 29 16.81 -13.50 -7.58
CA ILE A 29 15.45 -13.62 -7.00
C ILE A 29 15.00 -12.28 -6.42
N GLY A 30 15.86 -11.60 -5.66
CA GLY A 30 15.57 -10.28 -5.11
C GLY A 30 15.24 -9.25 -6.20
N ALA A 31 16.01 -9.23 -7.29
CA ALA A 31 15.76 -8.35 -8.43
C ALA A 31 14.44 -8.65 -9.14
N LEU A 32 14.08 -9.93 -9.30
CA LEU A 32 12.81 -10.34 -9.90
C LEU A 32 11.62 -9.94 -9.02
N VAL A 33 11.71 -10.16 -7.71
CA VAL A 33 10.67 -9.76 -6.74
C VAL A 33 10.49 -8.23 -6.74
N ALA A 34 11.59 -7.46 -6.69
CA ALA A 34 11.54 -6.00 -6.77
C ALA A 34 10.92 -5.52 -8.09
N SER A 35 11.30 -6.13 -9.21
CA SER A 35 10.78 -5.80 -10.54
C SER A 35 9.29 -6.07 -10.65
N TRP A 36 8.80 -7.19 -10.10
CA TRP A 36 7.37 -7.50 -10.07
C TRP A 36 6.61 -6.42 -9.29
N ASN A 37 7.00 -6.15 -8.04
CA ASN A 37 6.33 -5.11 -7.22
C ASN A 37 6.30 -3.76 -7.93
N TYR A 38 7.41 -3.39 -8.56
CA TYR A 38 7.49 -2.14 -9.31
C TYR A 38 6.54 -2.13 -10.51
N LEU A 39 6.61 -3.12 -11.39
CA LEU A 39 5.85 -3.14 -12.64
C LEU A 39 4.34 -3.28 -12.41
N THR A 40 3.94 -4.07 -11.40
CA THR A 40 2.52 -4.36 -11.14
C THR A 40 1.85 -3.31 -10.29
N LEU A 41 2.55 -2.68 -9.35
CA LEU A 41 1.95 -1.75 -8.38
C LEU A 41 2.57 -0.36 -8.45
N GLN A 42 3.86 -0.21 -8.13
CA GLN A 42 4.47 1.11 -7.98
C GLN A 42 4.42 1.94 -9.26
N LYS A 43 4.62 1.32 -10.43
CA LYS A 43 4.54 2.01 -11.73
C LYS A 43 3.14 2.57 -12.00
N LYS A 44 2.10 1.84 -11.62
CA LYS A 44 0.70 2.31 -11.74
C LYS A 44 0.44 3.48 -10.80
N LEU A 45 0.87 3.37 -9.54
CA LEU A 45 0.81 4.48 -8.59
C LEU A 45 1.57 5.71 -9.09
N SER A 46 2.79 5.55 -9.63
CA SER A 46 3.55 6.66 -10.21
C SER A 46 2.80 7.33 -11.36
N GLY A 47 2.08 6.55 -12.19
CA GLY A 47 1.18 7.10 -13.20
C GLY A 47 0.04 7.92 -12.60
N VAL A 48 -0.60 7.42 -11.54
CA VAL A 48 -1.65 8.13 -10.79
C VAL A 48 -1.13 9.45 -10.23
N LEU A 49 0.00 9.44 -9.52
CA LEU A 49 0.59 10.62 -8.91
C LEU A 49 0.99 11.67 -9.96
N ALA A 50 1.43 11.24 -11.15
CA ALA A 50 1.80 12.15 -12.23
C ALA A 50 0.60 12.69 -13.04
N SER A 51 -0.53 11.99 -13.05
CA SER A 51 -1.70 12.33 -13.88
C SER A 51 -2.56 13.47 -13.33
N ASP A 52 -2.45 13.79 -12.05
CA ASP A 52 -3.28 14.79 -11.37
C ASP A 52 -2.41 15.73 -10.52
N PRO A 53 -2.34 17.04 -10.85
CA PRO A 53 -1.55 18.00 -10.09
C PRO A 53 -1.91 18.08 -8.60
N ARG A 54 -3.14 17.69 -8.21
CA ARG A 54 -3.55 17.67 -6.80
C ARG A 54 -2.73 16.67 -5.97
N ASN A 55 -2.21 15.63 -6.63
CA ASN A 55 -1.42 14.57 -6.00
C ASN A 55 0.03 14.99 -5.72
N GLU A 56 0.49 16.10 -6.30
CA GLU A 56 1.83 16.63 -6.00
C GLU A 56 1.99 16.84 -4.50
N GLY A 57 3.16 16.52 -3.93
CA GLY A 57 3.38 16.63 -2.49
C GLY A 57 2.84 15.46 -1.64
N ILE A 58 2.23 14.44 -2.25
CA ILE A 58 1.89 13.18 -1.58
C ILE A 58 2.85 12.08 -2.04
N SER A 59 3.58 11.49 -1.10
CA SER A 59 4.53 10.40 -1.36
C SER A 59 3.98 9.08 -0.84
N VAL A 60 3.82 8.10 -1.73
CA VAL A 60 3.30 6.78 -1.39
C VAL A 60 4.20 5.69 -1.99
N PHE A 61 4.41 4.63 -1.21
CA PHE A 61 5.05 3.41 -1.65
C PHE A 61 4.01 2.27 -1.63
N VAL A 62 3.80 1.61 -2.77
CA VAL A 62 2.87 0.50 -2.89
C VAL A 62 3.62 -0.77 -3.28
N HIS A 63 3.39 -1.82 -2.51
CA HIS A 63 4.02 -3.12 -2.72
C HIS A 63 3.09 -4.24 -2.25
N PHE A 64 3.39 -5.47 -2.66
CA PHE A 64 2.75 -6.65 -2.10
C PHE A 64 3.19 -6.89 -0.67
N GLU A 65 2.34 -7.48 0.15
CA GLU A 65 2.71 -7.87 1.52
C GLU A 65 3.96 -8.78 1.49
N TRP A 66 4.95 -8.44 2.33
CA TRP A 66 6.29 -9.04 2.35
C TRP A 66 7.00 -9.07 0.98
N PHE A 67 6.57 -8.22 0.04
CA PHE A 67 6.99 -8.16 -1.36
C PHE A 67 6.65 -9.40 -2.20
N VAL A 68 5.98 -10.42 -1.65
CA VAL A 68 5.79 -11.70 -2.35
C VAL A 68 4.37 -12.25 -2.27
N ASN A 69 3.50 -11.74 -1.40
CA ASN A 69 2.11 -12.18 -1.29
C ASN A 69 1.21 -11.31 -2.19
N PRO A 70 0.80 -11.79 -3.38
CA PRO A 70 0.05 -10.98 -4.33
C PRO A 70 -1.40 -10.71 -3.90
N SER A 71 -1.92 -11.45 -2.91
CA SER A 71 -3.29 -11.30 -2.43
C SER A 71 -3.48 -10.04 -1.59
N ILE A 72 -2.41 -9.38 -1.17
CA ILE A 72 -2.45 -8.25 -0.25
C ILE A 72 -1.56 -7.15 -0.76
N ILE A 73 -2.14 -5.96 -0.98
CA ILE A 73 -1.37 -4.76 -1.29
C ILE A 73 -1.19 -3.93 -0.02
N VAL A 74 -0.03 -3.29 0.11
CA VAL A 74 0.29 -2.32 1.15
C VAL A 74 0.35 -0.96 0.50
N PHE A 75 -0.52 -0.04 0.90
CA PHE A 75 -0.47 1.38 0.55
C PHE A 75 0.22 2.13 1.70
N ASP A 76 1.51 2.42 1.54
CA ASP A 76 2.33 3.05 2.57
C ASP A 76 2.58 4.52 2.27
N ILE A 77 1.90 5.40 3.00
CA ILE A 77 2.17 6.84 2.94
C ILE A 77 3.55 7.08 3.52
N ARG A 78 4.43 7.73 2.76
CA ARG A 78 5.80 8.05 3.16
C ARG A 78 5.91 9.48 3.65
N ASP A 79 5.21 10.40 2.99
CA ASP A 79 5.20 11.82 3.31
C ASP A 79 3.97 12.51 2.71
N VAL A 80 3.53 13.60 3.34
CA VAL A 80 2.45 14.46 2.87
C VAL A 80 2.81 15.91 3.19
N GLN A 81 2.91 16.76 2.17
CA GLN A 81 3.21 18.17 2.36
C GLN A 81 2.08 18.91 3.10
N SER A 82 2.43 19.97 3.83
CA SER A 82 1.51 20.65 4.75
C SER A 82 0.36 21.40 4.07
N ASP A 83 0.47 21.67 2.77
CA ASP A 83 -0.57 22.28 1.95
C ASP A 83 -1.60 21.26 1.43
N LYS A 84 -1.37 19.96 1.63
CA LYS A 84 -2.27 18.88 1.20
C LYS A 84 -3.35 18.60 2.25
N SER A 85 -4.56 18.38 1.76
CA SER A 85 -5.68 18.01 2.60
C SER A 85 -5.77 16.48 2.78
N PRO A 86 -6.43 16.00 3.85
CA PRO A 86 -6.74 14.58 4.00
C PRO A 86 -7.58 14.00 2.84
N LEU A 87 -8.35 14.87 2.19
CA LEU A 87 -9.14 14.51 1.02
C LEU A 87 -8.25 14.15 -0.16
N ASP A 88 -7.16 14.87 -0.38
CA ASP A 88 -6.22 14.61 -1.48
C ASP A 88 -5.58 13.23 -1.33
N VAL A 89 -5.21 12.84 -0.10
CA VAL A 89 -4.69 11.49 0.20
C VAL A 89 -5.74 10.42 -0.08
N SER A 90 -7.00 10.67 0.27
CA SER A 90 -8.09 9.74 -0.05
C SER A 90 -8.24 9.60 -1.56
N ILE A 91 -8.19 10.70 -2.32
CA ILE A 91 -8.31 10.69 -3.78
C ILE A 91 -7.19 9.86 -4.41
N VAL A 92 -5.94 9.96 -3.95
CA VAL A 92 -4.83 9.11 -4.44
C VAL A 92 -5.15 7.62 -4.24
N LEU A 93 -5.69 7.24 -3.09
CA LEU A 93 -6.10 5.86 -2.82
C LEU A 93 -7.21 5.39 -3.79
N LEU A 94 -8.20 6.24 -4.06
CA LEU A 94 -9.29 5.96 -5.00
C LEU A 94 -8.80 5.88 -6.47
N GLN A 95 -7.88 6.74 -6.87
CA GLN A 95 -7.29 6.70 -8.21
C GLN A 95 -6.42 5.45 -8.40
N LEU A 96 -5.71 5.03 -7.35
CA LEU A 96 -5.00 3.76 -7.39
C LEU A 96 -5.97 2.58 -7.51
N SER A 97 -7.09 2.61 -6.79
CA SER A 97 -8.10 1.55 -6.89
C SER A 97 -8.68 1.47 -8.29
N GLU A 98 -8.93 2.60 -8.96
CA GLU A 98 -9.30 2.63 -10.37
C GLU A 98 -8.23 1.99 -11.27
N SER A 99 -6.96 2.36 -11.09
CA SER A 99 -5.85 1.82 -11.89
C SER A 99 -5.64 0.30 -11.71
N LEU A 100 -6.16 -0.25 -10.62
CA LEU A 100 -6.05 -1.65 -10.23
C LEU A 100 -7.38 -2.43 -10.30
N LYS A 101 -8.48 -1.84 -10.76
CA LYS A 101 -9.85 -2.40 -10.68
C LYS A 101 -10.06 -3.77 -11.35
N ASP A 102 -9.22 -4.13 -12.31
CA ASP A 102 -9.27 -5.44 -12.98
C ASP A 102 -8.64 -6.58 -12.16
N ASN A 103 -7.98 -6.26 -11.04
CA ASN A 103 -7.33 -7.23 -10.16
C ASN A 103 -8.20 -7.56 -8.95
N GLU A 104 -7.92 -8.71 -8.34
CA GLU A 104 -8.57 -9.13 -7.10
C GLU A 104 -7.54 -9.24 -5.99
N TYR A 105 -7.83 -8.56 -4.88
CA TYR A 105 -7.04 -8.62 -3.67
C TYR A 105 -7.95 -9.09 -2.53
N HIS A 106 -7.37 -9.78 -1.56
CA HIS A 106 -8.06 -10.12 -0.33
C HIS A 106 -8.22 -8.88 0.54
N ARG A 107 -7.17 -8.08 0.70
CA ARG A 107 -7.19 -6.84 1.49
C ARG A 107 -6.18 -5.81 1.01
N VAL A 108 -6.42 -4.57 1.38
CA VAL A 108 -5.52 -3.43 1.18
C VAL A 108 -5.09 -2.93 2.56
N VAL A 109 -3.81 -3.06 2.88
CA VAL A 109 -3.25 -2.57 4.14
C VAL A 109 -2.88 -1.11 3.98
N LEU A 110 -3.36 -0.27 4.89
CA LEU A 110 -3.09 1.15 4.96
C LEU A 110 -1.98 1.39 5.98
N SER A 111 -0.84 1.90 5.52
CA SER A 111 0.36 2.10 6.32
C SER A 111 0.82 3.55 6.29
N PHE A 112 1.60 3.93 7.31
CA PHE A 112 2.37 5.17 7.32
C PHE A 112 3.80 4.87 7.76
N LYS A 113 4.77 5.28 6.93
CA LYS A 113 6.21 5.07 7.13
C LYS A 113 6.57 3.62 7.49
N GLY A 114 5.87 2.66 6.89
CA GLY A 114 6.08 1.22 7.06
C GLY A 114 5.35 0.61 8.26
N ARG A 115 4.61 1.41 9.05
CA ARG A 115 3.75 0.91 10.13
C ARG A 115 2.33 0.71 9.61
N GLN A 116 1.84 -0.53 9.67
CA GLN A 116 0.46 -0.86 9.33
C GLN A 116 -0.50 -0.24 10.35
N LYS A 117 -1.58 0.38 9.88
CA LYS A 117 -2.55 1.11 10.72
C LYS A 117 -3.93 0.51 10.62
N PHE A 118 -4.38 0.34 9.38
CA PHE A 118 -5.72 -0.11 9.06
C PHE A 118 -5.68 -1.04 7.86
N MET A 119 -6.84 -1.59 7.52
CA MET A 119 -7.04 -2.27 6.26
C MET A 119 -8.42 -1.98 5.67
N LEU A 120 -8.52 -2.15 4.36
CA LEU A 120 -9.78 -2.25 3.62
C LEU A 120 -9.94 -3.67 3.10
N GLU A 121 -11.17 -4.14 3.01
CA GLU A 121 -11.50 -5.34 2.24
C GLU A 121 -11.17 -5.11 0.75
N GLY A 122 -10.55 -6.10 0.11
CA GLY A 122 -10.14 -5.96 -1.28
C GLY A 122 -11.32 -5.90 -2.26
N SER A 123 -12.48 -6.47 -1.88
CA SER A 123 -13.75 -6.33 -2.61
C SER A 123 -14.22 -4.87 -2.63
N TYR A 124 -14.22 -4.20 -1.48
CA TYR A 124 -14.56 -2.78 -1.38
C TYR A 124 -13.60 -1.90 -2.19
N PHE A 125 -12.30 -2.20 -2.14
CA PHE A 125 -11.29 -1.50 -2.94
C PHE A 125 -11.56 -1.64 -4.45
N LYS A 126 -11.89 -2.86 -4.91
CA LYS A 126 -12.25 -3.13 -6.30
C LYS A 126 -13.52 -2.40 -6.71
N GLU A 127 -14.59 -2.50 -5.93
CA GLU A 127 -15.87 -1.81 -6.17
C GLU A 127 -15.65 -0.31 -6.32
N THR A 128 -14.93 0.28 -5.37
CA THR A 128 -14.54 1.70 -5.40
C THR A 128 -13.80 2.08 -6.67
N GLY A 129 -12.85 1.25 -7.12
CA GLY A 129 -12.12 1.47 -8.37
C GLY A 129 -12.99 1.36 -9.63
N MET A 130 -14.02 0.52 -9.61
CA MET A 130 -15.00 0.41 -10.71
C MET A 130 -15.94 1.62 -10.76
N GLU A 131 -16.29 2.19 -9.61
CA GLU A 131 -17.18 3.35 -9.50
C GLU A 131 -16.46 4.69 -9.74
N TYR A 132 -15.14 4.74 -9.55
CA TYR A 132 -14.36 5.94 -9.72
C TYR A 132 -14.47 6.47 -11.18
N GLY A 133 -14.82 7.75 -11.32
CA GLY A 133 -15.07 8.40 -12.61
C GLY A 133 -16.49 8.23 -13.16
N ILE A 134 -17.28 7.30 -12.61
CA ILE A 134 -18.71 7.14 -12.92
C ILE A 134 -19.58 7.88 -11.91
N GLN A 135 -19.24 7.76 -10.62
CA GLN A 135 -19.93 8.44 -9.52
C GLN A 135 -19.16 9.68 -9.04
N ASN A 136 -19.87 10.62 -8.42
CA ASN A 136 -19.22 11.74 -7.73
C ASN A 136 -18.39 11.20 -6.56
N PRO A 137 -17.06 11.45 -6.49
CA PRO A 137 -16.17 10.91 -5.47
C PRO A 137 -16.62 11.16 -4.03
N VAL A 138 -17.40 12.22 -3.79
CA VAL A 138 -17.96 12.54 -2.47
C VAL A 138 -18.78 11.38 -1.89
N TYR A 139 -19.47 10.60 -2.72
CA TYR A 139 -20.26 9.44 -2.25
C TYR A 139 -19.40 8.31 -1.71
N THR A 140 -18.26 8.06 -2.35
CA THR A 140 -17.28 7.08 -1.87
C THR A 140 -16.55 7.59 -0.64
N LEU A 141 -16.17 8.88 -0.64
CA LEU A 141 -15.43 9.49 0.46
C LEU A 141 -16.21 9.50 1.77
N ARG A 142 -17.53 9.78 1.72
CA ARG A 142 -18.37 9.77 2.93
C ARG A 142 -18.60 8.37 3.51
N SER A 143 -18.46 7.30 2.72
CA SER A 143 -18.61 5.92 3.21
C SER A 143 -17.27 5.22 3.48
N LEU A 144 -16.14 5.86 3.12
CA LEU A 144 -14.81 5.26 3.24
C LEU A 144 -14.50 4.79 4.66
N SER A 145 -14.65 5.66 5.66
CA SER A 145 -14.34 5.33 7.06
C SER A 145 -15.12 4.13 7.59
N GLN A 146 -16.36 3.94 7.13
CA GLN A 146 -17.21 2.80 7.54
C GLN A 146 -16.67 1.46 7.02
N ASN A 147 -15.88 1.47 5.94
CA ASN A 147 -15.25 0.30 5.33
C ASN A 147 -13.77 0.15 5.75
N VAL A 148 -13.32 0.96 6.72
CA VAL A 148 -11.99 0.83 7.33
C VAL A 148 -12.07 -0.13 8.51
N TYR A 149 -11.13 -1.07 8.55
CA TYR A 149 -10.98 -2.06 9.60
C TYR A 149 -9.64 -1.89 10.31
N LYS A 150 -9.61 -2.26 11.59
CA LYS A 150 -8.36 -2.47 12.33
C LYS A 150 -7.69 -3.74 11.82
N LEU A 151 -6.40 -3.90 12.12
CA LEU A 151 -5.62 -5.06 11.66
C LEU A 151 -6.12 -6.40 12.22
N ASP A 152 -6.90 -6.39 13.31
CA ASP A 152 -7.55 -7.57 13.89
C ASP A 152 -8.87 -7.96 13.20
N GLY A 153 -9.31 -7.20 12.19
CA GLY A 153 -10.56 -7.44 11.45
C GLY A 153 -11.79 -6.79 12.06
N SER A 154 -11.68 -6.10 13.21
CA SER A 154 -12.79 -5.32 13.76
C SER A 154 -12.98 -4.01 13.00
N GLN A 155 -14.23 -3.54 12.91
CA GLN A 155 -14.54 -2.28 12.26
C GLN A 155 -13.88 -1.11 13.00
N ALA A 156 -13.24 -0.20 12.28
CA ALA A 156 -12.54 0.93 12.90
C ALA A 156 -13.50 2.09 13.26
N PHE A 157 -14.55 2.26 12.45
CA PHE A 157 -15.57 3.31 12.62
C PHE A 157 -16.97 2.73 12.50
N SER A 158 -17.94 3.34 13.18
CA SER A 158 -19.33 2.88 13.19
C SER A 158 -20.07 3.24 11.90
N THR A 159 -21.12 2.49 11.59
CA THR A 159 -22.09 2.88 10.55
C THR A 159 -23.18 3.77 11.16
N TRP A 160 -23.48 4.89 10.50
CA TRP A 160 -24.49 5.85 10.95
C TRP A 160 -25.83 5.67 10.22
N THR A 161 -26.92 5.74 10.97
CA THR A 161 -28.30 5.68 10.45
C THR A 161 -29.09 6.92 10.90
N GLY A 162 -30.04 7.39 10.11
CA GLY A 162 -30.90 8.52 10.45
C GLY A 162 -31.11 9.48 9.27
N GLY A 163 -31.42 10.75 9.58
CA GLY A 163 -31.59 11.79 8.57
C GLY A 163 -30.29 12.10 7.83
N PHE A 164 -30.38 12.31 6.51
CA PHE A 164 -29.22 12.46 5.61
C PHE A 164 -28.17 13.46 6.11
N ILE A 165 -28.58 14.64 6.55
CA ILE A 165 -27.66 15.70 7.02
C ILE A 165 -26.89 15.25 8.26
N GLY A 166 -27.56 14.60 9.21
CA GLY A 166 -26.92 14.11 10.44
C GLY A 166 -25.93 12.98 10.16
N VAL A 167 -26.32 12.03 9.30
CA VAL A 167 -25.44 10.93 8.87
C VAL A 167 -24.21 11.47 8.13
N LEU A 168 -24.40 12.42 7.20
CA LEU A 168 -23.29 13.02 6.47
C LEU A 168 -22.32 13.74 7.41
N GLY A 169 -22.81 14.51 8.38
CA GLY A 169 -21.95 15.17 9.37
C GLY A 169 -21.07 14.17 10.12
N LYS A 170 -21.66 13.07 10.61
CA LYS A 170 -20.92 12.00 11.29
C LYS A 170 -19.94 11.26 10.40
N GLN A 171 -20.30 10.99 9.15
CA GLN A 171 -19.40 10.41 8.16
C GLN A 171 -18.16 11.28 7.93
N MET A 172 -18.31 12.61 7.87
CA MET A 172 -17.19 13.54 7.68
C MET A 172 -16.33 13.69 8.95
N GLU A 173 -16.94 13.63 10.14
CA GLU A 173 -16.22 13.54 11.41
C GLU A 173 -15.32 12.28 11.44
N ASP A 174 -15.89 11.12 11.11
CA ASP A 174 -15.16 9.85 11.08
C ASP A 174 -14.06 9.85 10.01
N LEU A 175 -14.31 10.41 8.83
CA LEU A 175 -13.29 10.54 7.79
C LEU A 175 -12.11 11.39 8.28
N THR A 176 -12.39 12.49 8.98
CA THR A 176 -11.35 13.33 9.57
C THR A 176 -10.55 12.58 10.64
N GLU A 177 -11.24 11.85 11.51
CA GLU A 177 -10.62 11.08 12.58
C GLU A 177 -9.80 9.90 12.05
N PHE A 178 -10.27 9.24 10.99
CA PHE A 178 -9.53 8.23 10.26
C PHE A 178 -8.17 8.74 9.79
N HIS A 179 -8.10 9.90 9.13
CA HIS A 179 -6.83 10.45 8.66
C HIS A 179 -5.89 10.87 9.80
N LYS A 180 -6.45 11.36 10.91
CA LYS A 180 -5.68 11.62 12.16
C LYS A 180 -4.97 10.38 12.65
N GLN A 181 -5.70 9.28 12.78
CA GLN A 181 -5.17 8.01 13.28
C GLN A 181 -4.27 7.30 12.26
N TRP A 182 -4.51 7.52 10.96
CA TRP A 182 -3.72 6.89 9.90
C TRP A 182 -2.33 7.50 9.78
N TYR A 183 -2.22 8.82 9.60
CA TYR A 183 -0.92 9.45 9.36
C TYR A 183 -0.74 10.85 9.98
N ILE A 184 -1.79 11.67 10.13
CA ILE A 184 -1.61 13.09 10.49
C ILE A 184 -1.01 13.27 11.88
N ASN A 185 -1.45 12.50 12.88
CA ASN A 185 -0.92 12.64 14.23
C ASN A 185 0.59 12.36 14.27
N GLU A 186 1.05 11.32 13.56
CA GLU A 186 2.47 10.94 13.50
C GLU A 186 3.29 11.87 12.59
N LEU A 187 2.69 12.37 11.50
CA LEU A 187 3.27 13.39 10.66
C LEU A 187 3.56 14.67 11.46
N ALA A 188 2.62 15.10 12.30
CA ALA A 188 2.76 16.28 13.14
C ALA A 188 3.81 16.14 14.25
N THR A 189 4.01 14.94 14.78
CA THR A 189 5.02 14.67 15.82
C THR A 189 6.40 14.29 15.25
N GLY A 190 6.50 14.05 13.94
CA GLY A 190 7.75 13.69 13.27
C GLY A 190 8.26 12.27 13.58
N SER A 191 7.41 11.38 14.10
CA SER A 191 7.78 10.07 14.66
C SER A 191 7.15 8.87 13.95
#